data_AF-A0A1J5MLU3-F1
#
_entry.id   AF-A0A1J5MLU3-F1
#
_cell.length_a   1.000
_cell.length_b   1.000
_cell.length_c   1.000
_cell.angle_alpha   90.00
_cell.angle_beta   90.00
_cell.angle_gamma   90.00
#
_symmetry.space_group_name_H-M   'P 1'
#
loop_
_entity.id
_entity.type
_entity.pdbx_description
1 polymer ?
#
loop_
_entity_poly.entity_id
_entity_poly.type
_entity_poly.pdbx_seq_one_letter_code
_entity_poly.pdbx_strand_id
1 'polypeptide(L)'
;MAPYVQFHLALTLLLVASFSSSAQPLIKNEVLCIPDSPPYSGKSLQYNGPLAELIVDSLKMSNIELTLISPPWARIMRTAKDAKCIIAGLWPTAQRKEHFYFSTKPVIKQTLGLYVEKHRQLSDISNGTLALQRSTYLSKNMPKKAWKFYDVRSIKQGAQMLALSRVDALYAEVGRMNYLLSKNDDLAKKIKLSSPIIEHVYGYLAVSKKHKNGREIIKALDKNIEKAFLQIKSPEIKYLNLSNDLTD
;
A
#
# COMPACT_ATOMS: atom_id res chain seq x y z
N MET A 1 -10.70 14.81 -71.01
CA MET A 1 -9.76 13.92 -70.29
C MET A 1 -9.45 14.37 -68.86
N ALA A 2 -10.28 15.21 -68.22
CA ALA A 2 -10.03 15.75 -66.87
C ALA A 2 -10.86 15.16 -65.68
N PRO A 3 -12.04 14.52 -65.86
CA PRO A 3 -12.87 14.14 -64.70
C PRO A 3 -12.44 12.83 -64.00
N TYR A 4 -11.71 11.95 -64.69
CA TYR A 4 -11.25 10.66 -64.11
C TYR A 4 -10.18 10.83 -63.03
N VAL A 5 -9.29 11.83 -63.17
CA VAL A 5 -8.19 12.07 -62.22
C VAL A 5 -8.73 12.60 -60.88
N GLN A 6 -9.75 13.46 -60.90
CA GLN A 6 -10.39 13.97 -59.68
C GLN A 6 -11.14 12.88 -58.90
N PHE A 7 -11.75 11.92 -59.60
CA PHE A 7 -12.47 10.81 -58.96
C PHE A 7 -11.50 9.85 -58.23
N HIS A 8 -10.34 9.55 -58.83
CA HIS A 8 -9.32 8.72 -58.20
C HIS A 8 -8.62 9.42 -57.02
N LEU A 9 -8.44 10.74 -57.07
CA LEU A 9 -7.89 11.52 -55.96
C LEU A 9 -8.85 11.57 -54.75
N ALA A 10 -10.15 11.73 -55.00
CA ALA A 10 -11.16 11.73 -53.95
C ALA A 10 -11.30 10.35 -53.29
N LEU A 11 -11.24 9.28 -54.09
CA LEU A 11 -11.30 7.90 -53.60
C LEU A 11 -10.06 7.52 -52.77
N THR A 12 -8.87 7.97 -53.17
CA THR A 12 -7.63 7.77 -52.38
C THR A 12 -7.65 8.58 -51.08
N LEU A 13 -8.18 9.80 -51.06
CA LEU A 13 -8.36 10.57 -49.83
C LEU A 13 -9.32 9.89 -48.83
N LEU A 14 -10.41 9.29 -49.33
CA LEU A 14 -11.36 8.55 -48.50
C LEU A 14 -10.78 7.25 -47.92
N LEU A 15 -9.95 6.55 -48.71
CA LEU A 15 -9.24 5.35 -48.25
C LEU A 15 -8.20 5.68 -47.17
N VAL A 16 -7.46 6.79 -47.29
CA VAL A 16 -6.48 7.21 -46.26
C VAL A 16 -7.17 7.71 -44.98
N ALA A 17 -8.33 8.37 -45.08
CA ALA A 17 -9.11 8.77 -43.92
C ALA A 17 -9.67 7.56 -43.12
N SER A 18 -9.92 6.43 -43.79
CA SER A 18 -10.45 5.20 -43.18
C SER A 18 -9.41 4.44 -42.35
N PHE A 19 -8.11 4.64 -42.60
CA PHE A 19 -7.02 4.02 -41.82
C PHE A 19 -6.65 4.80 -40.54
N SER A 20 -7.25 5.97 -40.32
CA SER A 20 -7.01 6.77 -39.10
C SER A 20 -7.95 6.41 -37.94
N SER A 21 -8.58 5.23 -37.99
CA SER A 21 -9.22 4.65 -36.81
C SER A 21 -8.12 4.25 -35.83
N SER A 22 -7.63 5.24 -35.06
CA SER A 22 -6.78 5.00 -33.90
C SER A 22 -7.57 4.08 -33.00
N ALA A 23 -7.21 2.79 -33.01
CA ALA A 23 -7.75 1.82 -32.07
C ALA A 23 -7.44 2.37 -30.68
N GLN A 24 -8.44 3.00 -30.06
CA GLN A 24 -8.29 3.49 -28.71
C GLN A 24 -7.88 2.28 -27.86
N PRO A 25 -6.76 2.37 -27.12
CA PRO A 25 -6.30 1.25 -26.33
C PRO A 25 -7.44 0.82 -25.39
N LEU A 26 -7.79 -0.46 -25.45
CA LEU A 26 -8.87 -1.02 -24.66
C LEU A 26 -8.65 -0.69 -23.17
N ILE A 27 -9.54 0.12 -22.59
CA ILE A 27 -9.52 0.44 -21.17
C ILE A 27 -9.88 -0.83 -20.39
N LYS A 28 -8.95 -1.28 -19.54
CA LYS A 28 -9.20 -2.41 -18.64
C LYS A 28 -9.69 -1.86 -17.31
N ASN A 29 -10.88 -2.29 -16.90
CA ASN A 29 -11.41 -1.96 -15.57
C ASN A 29 -11.04 -3.07 -14.60
N GLU A 30 -10.30 -2.71 -13.56
CA GLU A 30 -9.88 -3.62 -12.50
C GLU A 30 -10.37 -3.10 -11.13
N VAL A 31 -10.40 -3.97 -10.13
CA VAL A 31 -10.78 -3.59 -8.76
C VAL A 31 -9.55 -3.57 -7.87
N LEU A 32 -9.30 -2.46 -7.20
CA LEU A 32 -8.25 -2.33 -6.19
C LEU A 32 -8.85 -2.41 -4.78
N CYS A 33 -8.49 -3.46 -4.05
CA CYS A 33 -8.76 -3.56 -2.63
C CYS A 33 -7.70 -2.78 -1.84
N ILE A 34 -8.10 -1.69 -1.17
CA ILE A 34 -7.25 -0.91 -0.28
C ILE A 34 -7.61 -1.17 1.19
N PRO A 35 -6.64 -1.46 2.08
CA PRO A 35 -6.92 -1.52 3.51
C PRO A 35 -7.26 -0.12 4.05
N ASP A 36 -8.14 -0.03 5.05
CA ASP A 36 -8.28 1.20 5.83
C ASP A 36 -7.12 1.30 6.82
N SER A 37 -6.05 1.95 6.39
CA SER A 37 -4.76 2.02 7.10
C SER A 37 -4.08 3.37 6.91
N PRO A 38 -4.61 4.46 7.51
CA PRO A 38 -3.91 5.74 7.55
C PRO A 38 -2.51 5.60 8.18
N PRO A 39 -1.49 6.31 7.65
CA PRO A 39 -1.57 7.37 6.64
C PRO A 39 -1.59 6.90 5.17
N TYR A 40 -1.51 5.59 4.90
CA TYR A 40 -1.18 5.08 3.57
C TYR A 40 -2.38 5.00 2.64
N SER A 41 -3.50 4.51 3.17
CA SER A 41 -4.73 4.36 2.41
C SER A 41 -5.95 4.39 3.30
N GLY A 42 -7.08 4.86 2.76
CA GLY A 42 -8.35 4.93 3.47
C GLY A 42 -9.33 5.88 2.80
N LYS A 43 -10.64 5.64 2.97
CA LYS A 43 -11.68 6.47 2.34
C LYS A 43 -11.69 7.92 2.83
N SER A 44 -11.20 8.17 4.04
CA SER A 44 -11.18 9.49 4.65
C SER A 44 -9.94 10.33 4.26
N LEU A 45 -8.99 9.76 3.53
CA LEU A 45 -7.77 10.46 3.10
C LEU A 45 -7.97 11.10 1.73
N GLN A 46 -7.33 12.24 1.50
CA GLN A 46 -7.28 12.85 0.18
C GLN A 46 -6.65 11.88 -0.81
N TYR A 47 -7.25 11.75 -2.00
CA TYR A 47 -6.85 10.76 -3.02
C TYR A 47 -6.83 9.30 -2.53
N ASN A 48 -7.62 9.00 -1.49
CA ASN A 48 -7.62 7.71 -0.80
C ASN A 48 -6.26 7.32 -0.15
N GLY A 49 -5.37 8.29 0.04
CA GLY A 49 -4.03 8.14 0.59
C GLY A 49 -2.96 7.87 -0.47
N PRO A 50 -1.68 8.11 -0.15
CA PRO A 50 -0.58 8.13 -1.12
C PRO A 50 -0.32 6.75 -1.73
N LEU A 51 -0.59 5.66 -1.00
CA LEU A 51 -0.45 4.30 -1.53
C LEU A 51 -1.49 4.00 -2.60
N ALA A 52 -2.73 4.44 -2.39
CA ALA A 52 -3.80 4.25 -3.35
C ALA A 52 -3.55 5.11 -4.59
N GLU A 53 -3.22 6.39 -4.39
CA GLU A 53 -2.89 7.34 -5.47
C GLU A 53 -1.73 6.83 -6.34
N LEU A 54 -0.62 6.39 -5.73
CA LEU A 54 0.52 5.84 -6.46
C LEU A 54 0.12 4.70 -7.40
N ILE A 55 -0.67 3.75 -6.91
CA ILE A 55 -1.08 2.57 -7.69
C ILE A 55 -2.05 2.96 -8.79
N VAL A 56 -3.03 3.83 -8.49
CA VAL A 56 -4.02 4.33 -9.47
C VAL A 56 -3.31 5.05 -10.60
N ASP A 57 -2.46 6.02 -10.29
CA ASP A 57 -1.79 6.83 -11.30
C ASP A 57 -0.82 6.00 -12.13
N SER A 58 -0.11 5.05 -11.52
CA SER A 58 0.78 4.12 -12.23
C SER A 58 0.04 3.26 -13.25
N LEU A 59 -1.11 2.68 -12.87
CA LEU A 59 -1.87 1.79 -13.74
C LEU A 59 -2.67 2.55 -14.80
N LYS A 60 -3.14 3.77 -14.48
CA LYS A 60 -3.81 4.65 -15.42
C LYS A 60 -2.93 5.03 -16.62
N MET A 61 -1.62 5.19 -16.42
CA MET A 61 -0.66 5.42 -17.52
C MET A 61 -0.57 4.27 -18.53
N SER A 62 -1.16 3.09 -18.22
CA SER A 62 -1.29 1.95 -19.13
C SER A 62 -2.74 1.62 -19.47
N ASN A 63 -3.65 2.59 -19.37
CA ASN A 63 -5.09 2.45 -19.65
C ASN A 63 -5.77 1.37 -18.79
N ILE A 64 -5.30 1.17 -17.56
CA ILE A 64 -5.94 0.32 -16.57
C ILE A 64 -6.59 1.24 -15.53
N GLU A 65 -7.92 1.33 -15.58
CA GLU A 65 -8.71 2.10 -14.64
C GLU A 65 -9.06 1.24 -13.42
N LEU A 66 -8.98 1.82 -12.22
CA LEU A 66 -9.19 1.11 -10.96
C LEU A 66 -10.45 1.60 -10.25
N THR A 67 -11.34 0.66 -9.91
CA THR A 67 -12.40 0.91 -8.93
C THR A 67 -11.89 0.54 -7.54
N LEU A 68 -11.89 1.50 -6.61
CA LEU A 68 -11.39 1.29 -5.26
C LEU A 68 -12.48 0.75 -4.33
N ILE A 69 -12.17 -0.33 -3.62
CA ILE A 69 -12.98 -0.84 -2.52
C ILE A 69 -12.13 -0.99 -1.26
N SER A 70 -12.73 -0.78 -0.10
CA SER A 70 -12.04 -0.92 1.19
C SER A 70 -12.80 -1.82 2.16
N PRO A 71 -12.81 -3.14 1.91
CA PRO A 71 -13.38 -4.09 2.85
C PRO A 71 -12.38 -4.40 3.99
N PRO A 72 -12.83 -5.04 5.10
CA PRO A 72 -11.93 -5.50 6.14
C PRO A 72 -10.82 -6.42 5.61
N TRP A 73 -9.62 -6.39 6.21
CA TRP A 73 -8.43 -7.09 5.71
C TRP A 73 -8.65 -8.58 5.39
N ALA A 74 -9.34 -9.31 6.26
CA ALA A 74 -9.63 -10.73 6.03
C ALA A 74 -10.47 -10.95 4.75
N ARG A 75 -11.38 -10.01 4.44
CA ARG A 75 -12.16 -10.01 3.20
C ARG A 75 -11.31 -9.62 1.99
N ILE A 76 -10.41 -8.65 2.11
CA ILE A 76 -9.43 -8.32 1.05
C ILE A 76 -8.66 -9.58 0.64
N MET A 77 -8.06 -10.28 1.61
CA MET A 77 -7.26 -11.48 1.34
C MET A 77 -8.07 -12.58 0.64
N ARG A 78 -9.33 -12.81 1.07
CA ARG A 78 -10.20 -13.81 0.44
C ARG A 78 -10.58 -13.42 -0.99
N THR A 79 -11.12 -12.21 -1.16
CA THR A 79 -11.55 -11.68 -2.47
C THR A 79 -10.41 -11.68 -3.48
N ALA A 80 -9.22 -11.28 -3.06
CA ALA A 80 -8.05 -11.26 -3.93
C ALA A 80 -7.55 -12.67 -4.29
N LYS A 81 -7.56 -13.65 -3.37
CA LYS A 81 -7.22 -15.05 -3.72
C LYS A 81 -8.14 -15.60 -4.80
N ASP A 82 -9.39 -15.15 -4.85
CA ASP A 82 -10.38 -15.50 -5.88
C ASP A 82 -10.30 -14.62 -7.14
N ALA A 83 -9.22 -13.84 -7.29
CA ALA A 83 -8.98 -12.94 -8.42
C ALA A 83 -10.05 -11.85 -8.63
N LYS A 84 -10.79 -11.49 -7.58
CA LYS A 84 -11.84 -10.45 -7.65
C LYS A 84 -11.34 -9.04 -7.32
N CYS A 85 -10.11 -8.92 -6.82
CA CYS A 85 -9.42 -7.63 -6.68
C CYS A 85 -7.90 -7.80 -6.61
N ILE A 86 -7.21 -6.70 -6.91
CA ILE A 86 -5.79 -6.46 -6.69
C ILE A 86 -5.60 -5.96 -5.24
N ILE A 87 -4.47 -6.27 -4.59
CA ILE A 87 -4.17 -5.78 -3.24
C ILE A 87 -3.05 -4.73 -3.28
N ALA A 88 -3.27 -3.60 -2.61
CA ALA A 88 -2.25 -2.60 -2.36
C ALA A 88 -1.41 -2.93 -1.11
N GLY A 89 -0.08 -2.85 -1.22
CA GLY A 89 0.85 -2.86 -0.08
C GLY A 89 0.95 -4.19 0.67
N LEU A 90 0.79 -5.33 -0.02
CA LEU A 90 0.90 -6.64 0.61
C LEU A 90 2.37 -7.01 0.86
N TRP A 91 2.71 -7.41 2.09
CA TRP A 91 4.04 -7.98 2.39
C TRP A 91 4.19 -9.39 1.82
N PRO A 92 5.29 -9.70 1.11
CA PRO A 92 5.48 -11.00 0.50
C PRO A 92 5.94 -12.01 1.57
N THR A 93 5.18 -13.09 1.73
CA THR A 93 5.59 -14.28 2.49
C THR A 93 5.61 -15.49 1.55
N ALA A 94 6.30 -16.58 1.94
CA ALA A 94 6.30 -17.82 1.14
C ALA A 94 4.87 -18.27 0.78
N GLN A 95 3.98 -18.34 1.77
CA GLN A 95 2.57 -18.67 1.59
C GLN A 95 1.83 -17.69 0.66
N ARG A 96 2.13 -16.39 0.70
CA ARG A 96 1.47 -15.41 -0.19
C ARG A 96 2.00 -15.52 -1.62
N LYS A 97 3.29 -15.80 -1.80
CA LYS A 97 3.92 -16.01 -3.14
C LYS A 97 3.37 -17.23 -3.88
N GLU A 98 2.78 -18.19 -3.18
CA GLU A 98 2.07 -19.31 -3.82
C GLU A 98 0.84 -18.82 -4.59
N HIS A 99 0.10 -17.84 -4.05
CA HIS A 99 -1.18 -17.38 -4.59
C HIS A 99 -1.10 -16.14 -5.49
N PHE A 100 -0.08 -15.30 -5.30
CA PHE A 100 -0.02 -13.97 -5.92
C PHE A 100 1.24 -13.77 -6.77
N TYR A 101 1.09 -13.04 -7.87
CA TYR A 101 2.18 -12.28 -8.46
C TYR A 101 2.38 -10.99 -7.65
N PHE A 102 3.63 -10.59 -7.50
CA PHE A 102 4.02 -9.36 -6.82
C PHE A 102 4.75 -8.44 -7.79
N SER A 103 4.61 -7.13 -7.59
CA SER A 103 5.45 -6.14 -8.26
C SER A 103 6.93 -6.38 -7.96
N THR A 104 7.80 -6.03 -8.89
CA THR A 104 9.25 -6.09 -8.65
C THR A 104 9.69 -4.93 -7.75
N LYS A 105 9.07 -3.76 -7.93
CA LYS A 105 9.31 -2.57 -7.11
C LYS A 105 8.31 -2.47 -5.95
N PRO A 106 8.75 -2.06 -4.75
CA PRO A 106 7.84 -1.83 -3.63
C PRO A 106 7.00 -0.58 -3.87
N VAL A 107 5.76 -0.60 -3.37
CA VAL A 107 4.85 0.56 -3.37
C VAL A 107 4.79 1.25 -2.01
N ILE A 108 5.46 0.68 -1.01
CA ILE A 108 5.60 1.24 0.33
C ILE A 108 6.73 0.54 1.09
N LYS A 109 7.50 1.32 1.87
CA LYS A 109 8.42 0.81 2.89
C LYS A 109 7.91 1.21 4.27
N GLN A 110 7.81 0.22 5.15
CA GLN A 110 7.27 0.35 6.50
C GLN A 110 8.29 -0.09 7.52
N THR A 111 8.18 0.43 8.74
CA THR A 111 9.08 0.08 9.83
C THR A 111 8.28 -0.46 11.00
N LEU A 112 8.69 -1.60 11.54
CA LEU A 112 8.08 -2.21 12.71
C LEU A 112 8.91 -1.86 13.94
N GLY A 113 8.24 -1.48 15.02
CA GLY A 113 8.90 -1.02 16.23
C GLY A 113 8.09 -1.24 17.50
N LEU A 114 8.74 -0.99 18.63
CA LEU A 114 8.12 -0.97 19.94
C LEU A 114 7.98 0.45 20.43
N TYR A 115 6.83 0.75 21.00
CA TYR A 115 6.55 2.00 21.65
C TYR A 115 6.49 1.78 23.16
N VAL A 116 7.05 2.73 23.91
CA VAL A 116 7.05 2.75 25.38
C VAL A 116 6.65 4.14 25.87
N GLU A 117 6.38 4.27 27.16
CA GLU A 117 6.20 5.59 27.77
C GLU A 117 7.49 6.43 27.65
N LYS A 118 7.35 7.75 27.48
CA LYS A 118 8.51 8.64 27.22
C LYS A 118 9.60 8.57 28.27
N HIS A 119 9.23 8.39 29.53
CA HIS A 119 10.16 8.33 30.66
C HIS A 119 10.83 6.96 30.83
N ARG A 120 10.37 5.91 30.12
CA ARG A 120 10.93 4.55 30.23
C ARG A 120 11.90 4.24 29.10
N GLN A 121 12.79 3.29 29.32
CA GLN A 121 13.54 2.62 28.27
C GLN A 121 13.05 1.17 28.13
N LEU A 122 13.20 0.59 26.94
CA LEU A 122 12.81 -0.80 26.69
C LEU A 122 13.69 -1.80 27.44
N SER A 123 14.95 -1.43 27.72
CA SER A 123 15.85 -2.18 28.58
C SER A 123 15.26 -2.42 29.97
N ASP A 124 14.53 -1.44 30.51
CA ASP A 124 14.01 -1.44 31.87
C ASP A 124 12.83 -2.42 32.06
N ILE A 125 12.25 -2.89 30.95
CA ILE A 125 11.11 -3.81 30.95
C ILE A 125 11.62 -5.24 30.85
N SER A 126 11.93 -5.89 31.98
CA SER A 126 12.43 -7.28 32.00
C SER A 126 11.34 -8.29 31.61
N ASN A 127 10.17 -8.18 32.25
CA ASN A 127 8.94 -8.91 31.99
C ASN A 127 7.79 -7.90 31.92
N GLY A 128 7.01 -7.91 30.85
CA GLY A 128 5.98 -6.89 30.65
C GLY A 128 4.82 -7.35 29.80
N THR A 129 3.77 -6.55 29.80
CA THR A 129 2.62 -6.74 28.92
C THR A 129 2.85 -5.99 27.62
N LEU A 130 2.90 -6.71 26.50
CA LEU A 130 3.05 -6.14 25.16
C LEU A 130 1.69 -6.10 24.45
N ALA A 131 1.17 -4.91 24.23
CA ALA A 131 0.01 -4.73 23.37
C ALA A 131 0.39 -4.95 21.89
N LEU A 132 -0.46 -5.65 21.16
CA LEU A 132 -0.36 -5.79 19.71
C LEU A 132 -1.75 -5.90 19.09
N GLN A 133 -1.92 -5.37 17.88
CA GLN A 133 -3.18 -5.51 17.18
C GLN A 133 -3.41 -6.96 16.79
N ARG A 134 -4.62 -7.48 17.07
CA ARG A 134 -5.00 -8.87 16.75
C ARG A 134 -4.64 -9.24 15.31
N SER A 135 -4.08 -10.44 15.17
CA SER A 135 -3.66 -11.01 13.89
C SER A 135 -2.62 -10.18 13.12
N THR A 136 -1.91 -9.26 13.79
CA THR A 136 -0.73 -8.64 13.21
C THR A 136 0.36 -9.68 13.01
N TYR A 137 1.17 -9.50 11.96
CA TYR A 137 2.42 -10.23 11.83
C TYR A 137 3.35 -9.86 12.99
N LEU A 138 3.99 -10.86 13.59
CA LEU A 138 5.01 -10.69 14.62
C LEU A 138 6.37 -11.01 14.01
N SER A 139 7.28 -10.04 14.02
CA SER A 139 8.61 -10.22 13.45
C SER A 139 9.41 -11.28 14.21
N LYS A 140 10.16 -12.10 13.47
CA LYS A 140 11.16 -13.01 14.05
C LYS A 140 12.30 -12.27 14.78
N ASN A 141 12.49 -10.98 14.47
CA ASN A 141 13.50 -10.11 15.09
C ASN A 141 13.02 -9.47 16.41
N MET A 142 11.83 -9.85 16.89
CA MET A 142 11.32 -9.37 18.18
C MET A 142 12.32 -9.64 19.31
N PRO A 143 12.56 -8.66 20.22
CA PRO A 143 13.42 -8.88 21.37
C PRO A 143 12.97 -10.10 22.18
N LYS A 144 13.92 -11.00 22.49
CA LYS A 144 13.69 -12.18 23.32
C LYS A 144 13.49 -11.78 24.79
N LYS A 145 12.30 -11.27 25.10
CA LYS A 145 11.80 -10.98 26.46
C LYS A 145 10.58 -11.87 26.72
N ALA A 146 10.31 -12.18 27.99
CA ALA A 146 9.11 -12.92 28.38
C ALA A 146 7.87 -12.01 28.36
N TRP A 147 7.41 -11.67 27.15
CA TRP A 147 6.24 -10.83 26.95
C TRP A 147 4.95 -11.59 27.29
N LYS A 148 4.09 -10.96 28.08
CA LYS A 148 2.66 -11.30 28.11
C LYS A 148 1.96 -10.53 26.99
N PHE A 149 1.52 -11.22 25.95
CA PHE A 149 0.83 -10.58 24.83
C PHE A 149 -0.58 -10.15 25.22
N TYR A 150 -0.97 -8.93 24.81
CA TYR A 150 -2.31 -8.39 24.99
C TYR A 150 -2.90 -7.92 23.66
N ASP A 151 -3.95 -8.60 23.22
CA ASP A 151 -4.60 -8.38 21.93
C ASP A 151 -5.53 -7.16 21.94
N VAL A 152 -5.15 -6.11 21.20
CA VAL A 152 -5.98 -4.92 20.97
C VAL A 152 -6.70 -4.97 19.62
N ARG A 153 -7.83 -4.27 19.52
CA ARG A 153 -8.62 -4.15 18.27
C ARG A 153 -8.03 -3.14 17.30
N SER A 154 -7.25 -2.18 17.78
CA SER A 154 -6.60 -1.15 16.97
C SER A 154 -5.33 -0.62 17.63
N ILE A 155 -4.42 -0.09 16.82
CA ILE A 155 -3.23 0.63 17.29
C ILE A 155 -3.62 1.80 18.22
N LYS A 156 -4.72 2.53 17.93
CA LYS A 156 -5.22 3.61 18.79
C LYS A 156 -5.56 3.11 20.20
N GLN A 157 -6.23 1.96 20.31
CA GLN A 157 -6.52 1.35 21.62
C GLN A 157 -5.23 0.97 22.35
N GLY A 158 -4.27 0.37 21.65
CA GLY A 158 -2.96 0.02 22.21
C GLY A 158 -2.21 1.25 22.73
N ALA A 159 -2.20 2.34 21.96
CA ALA A 159 -1.55 3.59 22.36
C ALA A 159 -2.24 4.21 23.58
N GLN A 160 -3.57 4.23 23.63
CA GLN A 160 -4.31 4.70 24.81
C GLN A 160 -4.01 3.87 26.06
N MET A 161 -3.91 2.54 25.92
CA MET A 161 -3.54 1.67 27.03
C MET A 161 -2.11 1.95 27.51
N LEU A 162 -1.16 2.14 26.58
CA LEU A 162 0.23 2.45 26.91
C LEU A 162 0.35 3.80 27.62
N ALA A 163 -0.35 4.84 27.15
CA ALA A 163 -0.37 6.17 27.76
C ALA A 163 -1.03 6.22 29.16
N LEU A 164 -1.72 5.15 29.54
CA LEU A 164 -2.33 4.96 30.86
C LEU A 164 -1.59 3.88 31.68
N SER A 165 -0.39 3.47 31.24
CA SER A 165 0.43 2.42 31.87
C SER A 165 -0.32 1.10 32.09
N ARG A 166 -1.33 0.79 31.27
CA ARG A 166 -2.08 -0.49 31.31
C ARG A 166 -1.35 -1.62 30.60
N VAL A 167 -0.36 -1.27 29.78
CA VAL A 167 0.60 -2.16 29.12
C VAL A 167 1.96 -1.49 29.15
N ASP A 168 3.03 -2.26 29.10
CA ASP A 168 4.40 -1.75 29.22
C ASP A 168 4.99 -1.33 27.87
N ALA A 169 4.53 -1.98 26.79
CA ALA A 169 4.95 -1.68 25.44
C ALA A 169 3.82 -1.91 24.43
N LEU A 170 3.96 -1.30 23.26
CA LEU A 170 3.09 -1.50 22.10
C LEU A 170 3.91 -1.86 20.88
N TYR A 171 3.59 -2.98 20.24
CA TYR A 171 4.12 -3.34 18.93
C TYR A 171 3.27 -2.72 17.83
N ALA A 172 3.90 -1.91 16.98
CA ALA A 172 3.19 -1.21 15.91
C ALA A 172 4.10 -0.88 14.73
N GLU A 173 3.47 -0.59 13.59
CA GLU A 173 4.12 0.03 12.45
C GLU A 173 4.32 1.53 12.72
N VAL A 174 5.52 2.02 12.44
CA VAL A 174 6.02 3.33 12.85
C VAL A 174 5.29 4.48 12.14
N GLY A 175 5.05 4.37 10.82
CA GLY A 175 4.32 5.39 10.09
C GLY A 175 2.88 5.59 10.58
N ARG A 176 2.17 4.49 10.89
CA ARG A 176 0.83 4.51 11.48
C ARG A 176 0.83 5.15 12.86
N MET A 177 1.79 4.80 13.70
CA MET A 177 1.92 5.42 15.02
C MET A 177 2.27 6.90 14.90
N ASN A 178 3.22 7.28 14.06
CA ASN A 178 3.59 8.68 13.86
C ASN A 178 2.41 9.51 13.33
N TYR A 179 1.59 8.96 12.45
CA TYR A 179 0.35 9.61 12.00
C TYR A 179 -0.69 9.71 13.13
N LEU A 180 -0.85 8.68 13.94
CA LEU A 180 -1.75 8.74 15.10
C LEU A 180 -1.31 9.81 16.11
N LEU A 181 -0.01 9.86 16.43
CA LEU A 181 0.55 10.82 17.37
C LEU A 181 0.48 12.26 16.84
N SER A 182 0.67 12.48 15.52
CA SER A 182 0.53 13.82 14.93
C SER A 182 -0.91 14.38 14.96
N LYS A 183 -1.90 13.51 15.20
CA LYS A 183 -3.31 13.87 15.35
C LYS A 183 -3.78 13.84 16.82
N ASN A 184 -2.90 13.52 17.77
CA ASN A 184 -3.25 13.38 19.17
C ASN A 184 -2.08 13.79 20.08
N ASP A 185 -2.08 15.06 20.47
CA ASP A 185 -1.02 15.66 21.29
C ASP A 185 -0.88 14.99 22.66
N ASP A 186 -1.98 14.52 23.25
CA ASP A 186 -1.95 13.84 24.56
C ASP A 186 -1.17 12.53 24.49
N LEU A 187 -1.39 11.74 23.43
CA LEU A 187 -0.62 10.53 23.19
C LEU A 187 0.83 10.88 22.82
N ALA A 188 1.04 11.89 21.97
CA ALA A 188 2.36 12.33 21.53
C ALA A 188 3.25 12.83 22.67
N LYS A 189 2.66 13.38 23.73
CA LYS A 189 3.37 13.79 24.96
C LYS A 189 3.81 12.60 25.82
N LYS A 190 3.10 11.46 25.76
CA LYS A 190 3.29 10.34 26.69
C LYS A 190 4.07 9.17 26.11
N ILE A 191 4.06 8.98 24.80
CA ILE A 191 4.60 7.80 24.14
C ILE A 191 5.81 8.17 23.26
N LYS A 192 6.80 7.28 23.17
CA LYS A 192 7.90 7.36 22.19
C LYS A 192 8.16 6.02 21.52
N LEU A 193 8.70 6.08 20.31
CA LEU A 193 9.35 4.92 19.68
C LEU A 193 10.59 4.55 20.49
N SER A 194 10.76 3.26 20.74
CA SER A 194 11.94 2.71 21.37
C SER A 194 13.01 2.32 20.35
N SER A 195 14.25 2.25 20.82
CA SER A 195 15.40 1.74 20.06
C SER A 195 15.84 0.39 20.63
N PRO A 196 16.26 -0.57 19.79
CA PRO A 196 16.33 -0.49 18.32
C PRO A 196 14.96 -0.68 17.65
N ILE A 197 14.86 -0.24 16.39
CA ILE A 197 13.76 -0.68 15.51
C ILE A 197 13.84 -2.19 15.28
N ILE A 198 12.72 -2.83 14.97
CA ILE A 198 12.66 -4.29 14.86
C ILE A 198 12.98 -4.75 13.44
N GLU A 199 12.33 -4.16 12.44
CA GLU A 199 12.42 -4.62 11.06
C GLU A 199 11.91 -3.55 10.10
N HIS A 200 12.53 -3.46 8.92
CA HIS A 200 11.93 -2.79 7.77
C HIS A 200 11.23 -3.84 6.90
N VAL A 201 10.00 -3.55 6.51
CA VAL A 201 9.19 -4.43 5.65
C VAL A 201 8.69 -3.65 4.44
N TYR A 202 8.65 -4.32 3.30
CA TYR A 202 8.25 -3.74 2.03
C TYR A 202 6.89 -4.29 1.59
N GLY A 203 5.98 -3.38 1.25
CA GLY A 203 4.69 -3.70 0.67
C GLY A 203 4.70 -3.53 -0.85
N TYR A 204 4.05 -4.45 -1.54
CA TYR A 204 4.05 -4.54 -3.00
C TYR A 204 2.61 -4.59 -3.52
N LEU A 205 2.42 -4.29 -4.80
CA LEU A 205 1.17 -4.62 -5.47
C LEU A 205 1.09 -6.14 -5.62
N ALA A 206 -0.05 -6.73 -5.27
CA ALA A 206 -0.25 -8.17 -5.41
C ALA A 206 -1.50 -8.48 -6.24
N VAL A 207 -1.34 -9.33 -7.25
CA VAL A 207 -2.42 -9.77 -8.14
C VAL A 207 -2.51 -11.29 -8.11
N SER A 208 -3.71 -11.85 -8.04
CA SER A 208 -3.87 -13.31 -7.99
C SER A 208 -3.24 -13.97 -9.21
N LYS A 209 -2.58 -15.12 -9.02
CA LYS A 209 -2.12 -15.94 -10.13
C LYS A 209 -3.27 -16.52 -10.97
N LYS A 210 -4.49 -16.55 -10.42
CA LYS A 210 -5.72 -16.91 -11.16
C LYS A 210 -6.23 -15.78 -12.05
N HIS A 211 -5.71 -14.56 -11.90
CA HIS A 211 -6.14 -13.41 -12.68
C HIS A 211 -5.56 -13.47 -14.10
N LYS A 212 -6.43 -13.44 -15.12
CA LYS A 212 -6.03 -13.60 -16.53
C LYS A 212 -4.95 -12.61 -16.99
N ASN A 213 -4.99 -11.39 -16.46
CA ASN A 213 -4.06 -10.30 -16.80
C ASN A 213 -3.04 -10.03 -15.67
N GLY A 214 -2.84 -10.97 -14.75
CA GLY A 214 -2.12 -10.70 -13.50
C GLY A 214 -0.67 -10.25 -13.72
N ARG A 215 0.03 -10.82 -14.69
CA ARG A 215 1.42 -10.45 -15.01
C ARG A 215 1.49 -9.12 -15.74
N GLU A 216 0.52 -8.82 -16.61
CA GLU A 216 0.43 -7.58 -17.36
C GLU A 216 0.19 -6.39 -16.42
N ILE A 217 -0.68 -6.55 -15.42
CA ILE A 217 -0.92 -5.53 -14.39
C ILE A 217 0.36 -5.24 -13.60
N ILE A 218 1.08 -6.28 -13.19
CA ILE A 218 2.37 -6.12 -12.49
C ILE A 218 3.37 -5.36 -13.37
N LYS A 219 3.54 -5.76 -14.63
CA LYS A 219 4.45 -5.08 -15.57
C LYS A 219 4.04 -3.62 -15.80
N ALA A 220 2.75 -3.33 -15.88
CA ALA A 220 2.24 -1.97 -16.05
C ALA A 220 2.57 -1.09 -14.84
N LEU A 221 2.42 -1.61 -13.61
CA LEU A 221 2.84 -0.89 -12.42
C LEU A 221 4.36 -0.65 -12.45
N ASP A 222 5.16 -1.71 -12.60
CA ASP A 222 6.63 -1.62 -12.52
C ASP A 222 7.20 -0.64 -13.56
N LYS A 223 6.57 -0.53 -14.73
CA LYS A 223 6.95 0.43 -15.79
C LYS A 223 6.70 1.89 -15.41
N ASN A 224 5.63 2.18 -14.65
CA ASN A 224 5.13 3.54 -14.46
C ASN A 224 5.31 4.08 -13.02
N ILE A 225 5.66 3.23 -12.05
CA ILE A 225 5.66 3.57 -10.62
C ILE A 225 6.54 4.77 -10.27
N GLU A 226 7.72 4.89 -10.87
CA GLU A 226 8.62 6.05 -10.65
C GLU A 226 7.99 7.34 -11.14
N LYS A 227 7.46 7.34 -12.36
CA LYS A 227 6.82 8.51 -12.96
C LYS A 227 5.58 8.92 -12.16
N ALA A 228 4.78 7.96 -11.69
CA ALA A 228 3.63 8.22 -10.85
C ALA A 228 4.04 8.76 -9.48
N PHE A 229 5.11 8.24 -8.88
CA PHE A 229 5.61 8.70 -7.58
C PHE A 229 5.99 10.19 -7.58
N LEU A 230 6.60 10.68 -8.66
CA LEU A 230 6.93 12.10 -8.84
C LEU A 230 5.70 13.01 -8.97
N GLN A 231 4.51 12.43 -9.21
CA GLN A 231 3.27 13.16 -9.48
C GLN A 231 2.25 13.08 -8.33
N ILE A 232 2.55 12.32 -7.26
CA ILE A 232 1.67 12.16 -6.09
C ILE A 232 1.37 13.52 -5.46
N LYS A 233 0.09 13.76 -5.19
CA LYS A 233 -0.43 14.98 -4.57
C LYS A 233 -0.86 14.77 -3.13
N SER A 234 -1.01 13.53 -2.67
CA SER A 234 -1.39 13.24 -1.28
C SER A 234 -0.39 13.84 -0.30
N PRO A 235 -0.86 14.60 0.71
CA PRO A 235 0.01 15.26 1.67
C PRO A 235 0.78 14.26 2.57
N GLU A 236 0.32 13.01 2.64
CA GLU A 236 0.97 11.93 3.38
C GLU A 236 2.07 11.20 2.59
N ILE A 237 2.46 11.65 1.38
CA ILE A 237 3.47 10.98 0.52
C ILE A 237 4.76 10.57 1.27
N LYS A 238 5.22 11.40 2.21
CA LYS A 238 6.43 11.13 3.02
C LYS A 238 6.38 9.79 3.75
N TYR A 239 5.18 9.28 4.05
CA TYR A 239 5.02 8.01 4.75
C TYR A 239 5.26 6.80 3.85
N LEU A 240 5.26 6.93 2.52
CA LEU A 240 5.59 5.81 1.64
C LEU A 240 7.04 5.34 1.79
N ASN A 241 7.94 6.25 2.18
CA ASN A 241 9.37 5.98 2.43
C ASN A 241 10.09 5.30 1.24
N LEU A 242 9.81 5.70 0.00
CA LEU A 242 10.31 5.05 -1.22
C LEU A 242 11.44 5.80 -1.96
N SER A 243 11.85 6.99 -1.49
CA SER A 243 12.66 7.93 -2.28
C SER A 243 13.98 7.36 -2.81
N ASN A 244 14.59 6.43 -2.07
CA ASN A 244 15.84 5.76 -2.48
C ASN A 244 15.59 4.37 -3.08
N ASP A 245 14.41 3.76 -2.86
CA ASP A 245 14.12 2.38 -3.27
C ASP A 245 13.52 2.32 -4.71
N LEU A 246 13.28 3.46 -5.35
CA LEU A 246 12.73 3.57 -6.71
C LEU A 246 13.76 4.05 -7.75
N THR A 247 14.95 4.45 -7.34
CA THR A 247 15.99 5.04 -8.22
C THR A 247 17.14 4.08 -8.55
N ASP A 248 17.06 2.84 -8.08
CA ASP A 248 18.04 1.76 -8.27
C ASP A 248 17.51 0.69 -9.24
#